data_AF-A0A969L5A8-F1
#
_entry.id   AF-A0A969L5A8-F1
#
_cell.length_a   1.000
_cell.length_b   1.000
_cell.length_c   1.000
_cell.angle_alpha   90.00
_cell.angle_beta   90.00
_cell.angle_gamma   90.00
#
_symmetry.space_group_name_H-M   'P 1'
#
loop_
_entity.id
_entity.type
_entity.pdbx_description
1 polymer ?
#
loop_
_entity_poly.entity_id
_entity_poly.type
_entity_poly.pdbx_seq_one_letter_code
_entity_poly.pdbx_strand_id
1 'polypeptide(L)' 'MRLVGTTVIVRPIVEAELARLERIYAGTPLYFEALGIAEPTIEDVRAQYEAAQATPGRMLLGIEVPAVDLLI' A
#
# COMPACT_ATOMS: atom_id res chain seq x y z
N MET A 1 -23.57 16.66 -18.37
CA MET A 1 -23.54 15.38 -17.63
C MET A 1 -22.16 15.25 -17.02
N ARG A 2 -22.02 15.17 -15.69
CA ARG A 2 -20.73 15.09 -15.01
C ARG A 2 -20.75 13.88 -14.08
N LEU A 3 -20.04 12.82 -14.47
CA LEU A 3 -19.72 11.71 -13.60
C LEU A 3 -18.30 11.98 -13.07
N VAL A 4 -18.20 12.22 -11.77
CA VAL A 4 -16.92 12.22 -11.06
C VAL A 4 -17.08 11.25 -9.91
N GLY A 5 -16.51 10.06 -10.07
CA GLY A 5 -16.32 9.09 -9.00
C GLY A 5 -14.93 8.51 -9.18
N THR A 6 -14.02 8.81 -8.25
CA THR A 6 -12.75 8.09 -8.15
C THR A 6 -13.06 6.83 -7.35
N THR A 7 -13.39 5.74 -8.03
CA THR A 7 -13.54 4.46 -7.35
C THR A 7 -12.19 4.07 -6.79
N VAL A 8 -12.14 3.64 -5.53
CA VAL A 8 -10.96 3.05 -4.91
C VAL A 8 -11.30 1.61 -4.57
N ILE A 9 -10.43 0.69 -4.96
CA ILE A 9 -10.56 -0.73 -4.65
C ILE A 9 -9.72 -1.00 -3.41
N VAL A 10 -10.36 -1.54 -2.38
CA VAL A 10 -9.69 -1.95 -1.14
C VAL A 10 -9.77 -3.46 -1.04
N ARG A 11 -8.61 -4.11 -0.94
CA ARG A 11 -8.53 -5.58 -0.84
C ARG A 11 -7.44 -6.04 0.10
N PRO A 12 -7.55 -7.22 0.72
CA PRO A 12 -6.49 -7.78 1.55
C PRO A 12 -5.18 -7.88 0.76
N ILE A 13 -4.07 -7.50 1.40
CA ILE A 13 -2.74 -7.74 0.86
C ILE A 13 -2.41 -9.21 1.08
N VAL A 14 -2.10 -9.91 -0.01
CA VAL A 14 -1.60 -11.29 0.03
C VAL A 14 -0.10 -11.35 -0.18
N GLU A 15 0.53 -12.48 0.17
CA GLU A 15 1.98 -12.65 0.14
C GLU A 15 2.60 -12.38 -1.24
N ALA A 16 1.89 -12.75 -2.32
CA ALA A 16 2.31 -12.49 -3.69
C ALA A 16 2.50 -10.99 -4.02
N GLU A 17 1.99 -10.11 -3.16
CA GLU A 17 2.07 -8.65 -3.34
C GLU A 17 3.18 -7.99 -2.50
N LEU A 18 3.91 -8.76 -1.69
CA LEU A 18 4.92 -8.23 -0.79
C LEU A 18 6.02 -7.46 -1.56
N ALA A 19 6.48 -7.99 -2.69
CA ALA A 19 7.44 -7.30 -3.56
C ALA A 19 6.89 -5.98 -4.16
N ARG A 20 5.58 -5.84 -4.30
CA ARG A 20 4.95 -4.57 -4.71
C ARG A 20 4.90 -3.60 -3.52
N LEU A 21 4.57 -4.09 -2.32
CA LEU A 21 4.56 -3.29 -1.10
C LEU A 21 5.96 -2.72 -0.78
N GLU A 22 7.00 -3.55 -0.88
CA GLU A 22 8.41 -3.13 -0.71
C GLU A 22 8.78 -1.99 -1.66
N ARG A 23 8.39 -2.10 -2.94
CA ARG A 23 8.63 -1.05 -3.94
C ARG A 23 7.86 0.24 -3.64
N ILE A 24 6.64 0.15 -3.12
CA ILE A 24 5.87 1.33 -2.73
C ILE A 24 6.59 2.07 -1.60
N TYR A 25 7.00 1.36 -0.55
CA TYR A 25 7.69 1.97 0.59
C TYR A 25 8.97 2.67 0.13
N ALA A 26 9.84 1.96 -0.59
CA ALA A 26 11.09 2.52 -1.15
C ALA A 26 10.85 3.68 -2.14
N GLY A 27 9.68 3.73 -2.79
CA GLY A 27 9.29 4.79 -3.72
C GLY A 27 8.64 6.00 -3.04
N THR A 28 8.46 5.99 -1.71
CA THR A 28 7.76 7.03 -0.95
C THR A 28 8.60 7.69 0.16
N PRO A 29 9.89 8.05 -0.07
CA PRO A 29 10.76 8.60 0.98
C PRO A 29 10.21 9.90 1.59
N LEU A 30 9.59 10.75 0.77
CA LEU A 30 9.01 12.03 1.21
C LEU A 30 7.87 11.86 2.22
N TYR A 31 7.15 10.73 2.19
CA TYR A 31 6.09 10.45 3.16
C TYR A 31 6.69 10.26 4.57
N PHE A 32 7.77 9.50 4.67
CA PHE A 32 8.45 9.23 5.94
C PHE A 32 9.16 10.48 6.47
N GLU A 33 9.79 11.25 5.58
CA GLU A 33 10.37 12.55 5.91
C GLU A 33 9.33 13.52 6.50
N ALA A 34 8.17 13.65 5.85
CA ALA A 34 7.09 14.52 6.31
C ALA A 34 6.53 14.10 7.69
N LEU A 35 6.61 12.81 8.02
CA LEU A 35 6.22 12.27 9.32
C LEU A 35 7.34 12.37 10.38
N GLY A 36 8.55 12.78 9.99
CA GLY A 36 9.70 12.84 10.89
C GLY A 36 10.15 11.47 11.41
N ILE A 37 9.87 10.40 10.66
CA ILE A 37 10.26 9.02 11.02
C ILE A 37 11.28 8.48 10.04
N ALA A 38 12.08 7.52 10.50
CA ALA A 38 13.01 6.80 9.63
C ALA A 38 12.24 6.01 8.57
N GLU A 39 12.75 6.01 7.34
CA GLU A 39 12.24 5.16 6.27
C GLU A 39 12.42 3.68 6.66
N PRO A 40 11.35 2.86 6.58
CA PRO A 40 11.45 1.43 6.88
C PRO A 40 12.37 0.72 5.90
N THR A 41 13.21 -0.17 6.40
CA THR A 41 13.96 -1.10 5.54
C THR A 41 13.02 -2.13 4.90
N ILE A 42 13.50 -2.82 3.87
CA ILE A 42 12.76 -3.95 3.28
C ILE A 42 12.43 -5.01 4.34
N GLU A 43 13.36 -5.27 5.26
CA GLU A 43 13.18 -6.22 6.36
C GLU A 43 12.09 -5.76 7.32
N ASP A 44 12.02 -4.47 7.62
CA ASP A 44 10.94 -3.89 8.45
C ASP A 44 9.57 -4.06 7.79
N VAL A 45 9.48 -3.86 6.47
CA VAL A 45 8.23 -4.04 5.72
C VAL A 45 7.75 -5.49 5.78
N ARG A 46 8.67 -6.46 5.64
CA ARG A 46 8.35 -7.89 5.77
C ARG A 46 7.90 -8.25 7.18
N ALA A 47 8.63 -7.79 8.19
CA ALA A 47 8.29 -8.02 9.58
C ALA A 47 6.91 -7.45 9.93
N GLN A 48 6.56 -6.27 9.39
CA GLN A 48 5.22 -5.69 9.56
C GLN A 48 4.12 -6.52 8.89
N TYR A 49 4.38 -7.07 7.70
CA TYR A 49 3.47 -7.98 7.02
C TYR A 49 3.23 -9.25 7.83
N GLU A 50 4.30 -9.93 8.25
CA GLU A 50 4.24 -11.17 9.04
C GLU A 50 3.53 -10.95 10.38
N ALA A 51 3.86 -9.86 11.08
CA ALA A 51 3.22 -9.50 12.33
C ALA A 51 1.71 -9.25 12.16
N ALA A 52 1.30 -8.68 11.02
CA ALA A 52 -0.11 -8.48 10.74
C ALA A 52 -0.85 -9.80 10.47
N GLN A 53 -0.24 -10.75 9.77
CA GLN A 53 -0.82 -12.09 9.56
C GLN A 53 -0.91 -12.90 10.86
N ALA A 54 0.07 -12.75 11.75
CA ALA A 54 0.12 -13.46 13.03
C ALA A 54 -0.83 -12.89 14.10
N THR A 55 -1.36 -11.68 13.90
CA THR A 55 -2.23 -11.01 14.89
C THR A 55 -3.71 -11.32 14.59
N PRO A 56 -4.42 -12.06 15.47
CA PRO A 56 -5.84 -12.36 15.25
C PRO A 56 -6.68 -11.09 15.09
N GLY A 57 -7.50 -11.04 14.03
CA GLY A 57 -8.38 -9.90 13.74
C GLY A 57 -7.68 -8.71 13.07
N ARG A 58 -6.37 -8.77 12.82
CA ARG A 58 -5.65 -7.75 12.04
C ARG A 58 -5.57 -8.17 10.56
N MET A 59 -5.71 -7.19 9.67
CA MET A 59 -5.61 -7.40 8.23
C MET A 59 -4.95 -6.18 7.59
N LEU A 60 -3.98 -6.42 6.70
CA LEU A 60 -3.42 -5.37 5.85
C LEU A 60 -4.26 -5.25 4.58
N LEU A 61 -4.57 -4.02 4.21
CA LEU A 61 -5.39 -3.70 3.06
C LEU A 61 -4.56 -2.89 2.05
N GLY A 62 -4.57 -3.34 0.80
CA GLY A 62 -4.06 -2.58 -0.34
C GLY A 62 -5.14 -1.66 -0.86
N ILE A 63 -4.76 -0.43 -1.22
CA ILE A 63 -5.63 0.56 -1.82
C ILE A 63 -5.19 0.75 -3.27
N GLU A 64 -6.10 0.49 -4.21
CA GLU A 64 -5.86 0.62 -5.64
C GLU A 64 -6.80 1.66 -6.22
N VAL A 65 -6.24 2.63 -6.94
CA VAL A 65 -7.00 3.49 -7.82
C VAL A 65 -6.98 2.81 -9.20
N PRO A 66 -8.13 2.38 -9.76
CA PRO A 66 -8.18 1.93 -11.14
C PRO A 66 -7.68 3.09 -12.01
N ALA A 67 -6.71 2.81 -12.88
CA ALA A 67 -6.34 3.76 -13.90
C ALA A 67 -7.59 4.08 -14.71
N VAL A 68 -8.04 5.33 -14.68
CA VAL A 68 -9.06 5.80 -15.61
C VAL A 68 -8.30 5.97 -16.92
N ASP A 69 -8.37 4.96 -17.79
CA ASP A 69 -7.96 5.08 -19.18
C ASP A 69 -8.89 6.12 -19.82
N LEU A 70 -8.51 7.39 -19.72
CA LEU A 70 -9.12 8.44 -20.49
C LEU A 70 -8.59 8.30 -21.91
N LEU A 71 -9.30 7.52 -22.73
CA LEU A 71 -9.23 7.64 -24.18
C LEU A 71 -9.95 8.94 -24.57
N ILE A 72 -9.17 9.95 -24.99
CA ILE A 72 -9.63 11.00 -25.90
C ILE A 72 -8.74 10.93 -27.14
#